data_AF-A0A8I2BVJ6-F1
#
_entry.id   AF-A0A8I2BVJ6-F1
#
_cell.length_a   1.000
_cell.length_b   1.000
_cell.length_c   1.000
_cell.angle_alpha   90.00
_cell.angle_beta   90.00
_cell.angle_gamma   90.00
#
_symmetry.space_group_name_H-M   'P 1'
#
loop_
_entity.id
_entity.type
_entity.pdbx_description
1 polymer ?
#
loop_
_entity_poly.entity_id
_entity_poly.type
_entity_poly.pdbx_seq_one_letter_code
_entity_poly.pdbx_strand_id
1 'polypeptide(L)'
;MTRKVARGRGPAKRCARKRSRPWRSASVCGTYEPIAITTQPFSDIAAPIGARSPGRRSAGVGSQAWPRGAQPETNHHHRKTDQMRSSPPAPASAPVNGADTVPLAEQTPAAARVLPLPKAMRVLHWLTVLCLAMAATLILLRAELDGRALRQWLLEGHRHFGLLVLVLFALRVGLRLRLRRLPPGPPASLPMRLAAGATHLAMYGLMLALPLLGWSLSSAYGKQVSFFGVPLPALVAPDGDLGDTLGTWHLNAAWALLALVLLHIGAALWHHLVLRDGLLRRVLPGKHA
;
A
#
# COMPACT_ATOMS: atom_id res chain seq x y z
N MET A 1 40.40 -65.34 -75.57
CA MET A 1 39.61 -64.52 -76.50
C MET A 1 38.27 -64.18 -75.85
N THR A 2 38.09 -62.91 -75.54
CA THR A 2 36.98 -62.33 -74.77
C THR A 2 35.70 -62.20 -75.59
N ARG A 3 34.56 -62.70 -75.10
CA ARG A 3 33.23 -62.43 -75.67
C ARG A 3 32.40 -61.58 -74.68
N LYS A 4 32.12 -60.34 -75.12
CA LYS A 4 31.12 -59.40 -74.61
C LYS A 4 29.69 -59.90 -74.86
N VAL A 5 28.71 -59.18 -74.29
CA VAL A 5 27.25 -59.11 -74.56
C VAL A 5 26.45 -59.73 -73.38
N ALA A 6 25.45 -59.11 -72.74
CA ALA A 6 24.60 -57.97 -73.07
C ALA A 6 24.26 -57.11 -71.83
N ARG A 7 24.15 -55.79 -72.06
CA ARG A 7 23.46 -54.82 -71.19
C ARG A 7 21.97 -54.84 -71.53
N GLY A 8 21.10 -55.00 -70.53
CA GLY A 8 19.68 -54.66 -70.63
C GLY A 8 19.46 -53.16 -70.41
N ARG A 9 18.78 -52.50 -71.37
CA ARG A 9 18.29 -51.13 -71.28
C ARG A 9 16.78 -51.15 -71.05
N GLY A 10 16.28 -50.25 -70.20
CA GLY A 10 14.88 -49.82 -70.11
C GLY A 10 14.81 -48.42 -69.49
N PRO A 11 13.87 -47.54 -69.87
CA PRO A 11 14.23 -46.20 -70.35
C PRO A 11 14.02 -45.04 -69.35
N ALA A 12 14.89 -44.04 -69.47
CA ALA A 12 14.67 -42.67 -69.00
C ALA A 12 14.01 -41.83 -70.09
N LYS A 13 12.83 -41.22 -69.82
CA LYS A 13 12.20 -40.06 -70.49
C LYS A 13 11.06 -39.57 -69.56
N ARG A 14 10.76 -38.30 -69.30
CA ARG A 14 11.27 -36.99 -69.73
C ARG A 14 10.66 -35.93 -68.80
N CYS A 15 11.37 -34.83 -68.63
CA CYS A 15 10.91 -33.58 -68.04
C CYS A 15 9.60 -33.06 -68.63
N ALA A 16 8.73 -32.51 -67.78
CA ALA A 16 7.87 -31.39 -68.14
C ALA A 16 8.25 -30.17 -67.28
N ARG A 17 8.70 -29.15 -67.99
CA ARG A 17 9.17 -27.86 -67.52
C ARG A 17 8.09 -26.83 -67.86
N LYS A 18 7.63 -26.05 -66.88
CA LYS A 18 7.17 -24.67 -67.07
C LYS A 18 7.81 -23.86 -65.93
N ARG A 19 8.92 -23.15 -66.14
CA ARG A 19 9.03 -21.78 -66.73
C ARG A 19 7.92 -20.88 -66.15
N SER A 20 8.16 -19.71 -65.56
CA SER A 20 9.38 -18.90 -65.39
C SER A 20 8.98 -17.54 -64.80
N ARG A 21 9.89 -16.94 -64.00
CA ARG A 21 10.24 -15.48 -63.94
C ARG A 21 9.45 -14.57 -62.92
N PRO A 22 9.97 -13.38 -62.52
CA PRO A 22 11.05 -13.18 -61.50
C PRO A 22 10.88 -11.88 -60.63
N TRP A 23 11.87 -11.58 -59.77
CA TRP A 23 12.15 -10.28 -59.07
C TRP A 23 11.21 -9.94 -57.91
N ARG A 24 11.64 -9.41 -56.75
CA ARG A 24 12.72 -8.45 -56.45
C ARG A 24 13.14 -8.61 -54.98
N SER A 25 14.43 -8.41 -54.73
CA SER A 25 15.03 -8.07 -53.45
C SER A 25 14.40 -6.79 -52.87
N ALA A 26 14.06 -6.80 -51.59
CA ALA A 26 13.90 -5.59 -50.80
C ALA A 26 14.43 -5.86 -49.38
N SER A 27 15.59 -5.26 -49.15
CA SER A 27 16.26 -5.11 -47.88
C SER A 27 15.31 -4.54 -46.83
N VAL A 28 15.25 -5.18 -45.66
CA VAL A 28 14.59 -4.63 -44.47
C VAL A 28 15.47 -3.51 -43.93
N CYS A 29 15.27 -2.29 -44.42
CA CYS A 29 15.65 -1.08 -43.70
C CYS A 29 14.49 -0.71 -42.79
N GLY A 30 14.55 -1.16 -41.54
CA GLY A 30 13.71 -0.61 -40.47
C GLY A 30 14.24 0.76 -40.10
N THR A 31 13.60 1.82 -40.61
CA THR A 31 13.78 3.17 -40.08
C THR A 31 13.15 3.24 -38.71
N TYR A 32 13.98 3.44 -37.70
CA TYR A 32 13.58 3.90 -36.37
C TYR A 32 13.00 5.32 -36.52
N GLU A 33 11.69 5.48 -36.36
CA GLU A 33 11.11 6.78 -36.02
C GLU A 33 11.16 6.95 -34.50
N PRO A 34 11.71 8.07 -33.97
CA PRO A 34 11.55 8.42 -32.58
C PRO A 34 10.10 8.88 -32.35
N ILE A 35 9.41 8.22 -31.40
CA ILE A 35 8.09 8.64 -30.93
C ILE A 35 8.21 10.04 -30.34
N ALA A 36 7.74 11.04 -31.09
CA ALA A 36 7.57 12.40 -30.63
C ALA A 36 6.46 12.43 -29.58
N ILE A 37 6.82 12.86 -28.37
CA ILE A 37 5.90 13.15 -27.28
C ILE A 37 5.09 14.39 -27.69
N THR A 38 3.86 14.17 -28.17
CA THR A 38 2.90 15.26 -28.36
C THR A 38 1.96 15.30 -27.16
N THR A 39 2.02 16.40 -26.41
CA THR A 39 1.08 16.77 -25.36
C THR A 39 -0.23 17.22 -26.02
N GLN A 40 -1.33 16.48 -25.84
CA GLN A 40 -2.68 16.94 -26.17
C GLN A 40 -3.41 17.35 -24.88
N PRO A 41 -4.01 18.55 -24.82
CA PRO A 41 -4.71 19.05 -23.63
C PRO A 41 -6.06 18.36 -23.44
N PHE A 42 -6.38 18.14 -22.17
CA PHE A 42 -7.60 17.51 -21.67
C PHE A 42 -8.75 18.53 -21.67
N SER A 43 -9.53 18.56 -22.74
CA SER A 43 -10.83 19.25 -22.78
C SER A 43 -11.88 18.27 -23.28
N ASP A 44 -13.06 18.33 -22.66
CA ASP A 44 -14.31 17.62 -22.99
C ASP A 44 -14.56 16.29 -22.27
N ILE A 45 -14.99 16.37 -21.00
CA ILE A 45 -16.17 15.60 -20.54
C ILE A 45 -16.97 16.48 -19.57
N ALA A 46 -17.93 17.22 -20.12
CA ALA A 46 -19.06 17.77 -19.39
C ALA A 46 -20.23 16.78 -19.42
N ALA A 47 -20.82 16.51 -18.25
CA ALA A 47 -22.05 15.75 -18.09
C ALA A 47 -23.26 16.50 -18.70
N PRO A 48 -24.42 15.82 -18.85
CA PRO A 48 -25.47 16.23 -17.91
C PRO A 48 -26.27 15.10 -17.26
N ILE A 49 -26.81 15.52 -16.12
CA ILE A 49 -27.65 14.87 -15.14
C ILE A 49 -29.06 14.65 -15.69
N GLY A 50 -29.61 13.45 -15.52
CA GLY A 50 -31.01 13.12 -15.81
C GLY A 50 -31.70 12.54 -14.57
N ALA A 51 -32.62 13.32 -14.01
CA ALA A 51 -33.38 13.05 -12.80
C ALA A 51 -34.46 11.97 -12.95
N ARG A 52 -34.74 11.21 -11.87
CA ARG A 52 -36.06 10.65 -11.55
C ARG A 52 -36.23 10.37 -10.06
N SER A 53 -37.23 11.00 -9.46
CA SER A 53 -37.88 10.71 -8.16
C SER A 53 -39.36 10.38 -8.44
N PRO A 54 -40.21 10.06 -7.45
CA PRO A 54 -40.09 9.04 -6.40
C PRO A 54 -41.31 8.08 -6.38
N GLY A 55 -41.17 6.87 -5.85
CA GLY A 55 -42.24 5.87 -5.72
C GLY A 55 -42.39 5.35 -4.28
N ARG A 56 -43.56 5.62 -3.70
CA ARG A 56 -44.00 5.42 -2.31
C ARG A 56 -44.47 3.98 -2.02
N ARG A 57 -44.24 3.47 -0.79
CA ARG A 57 -45.07 2.54 0.04
C ARG A 57 -44.18 1.94 1.16
N SER A 58 -44.26 2.34 2.44
CA SER A 58 -45.25 2.10 3.52
C SER A 58 -45.07 0.78 4.30
N ALA A 59 -44.95 0.94 5.63
CA ALA A 59 -45.37 0.07 6.76
C ALA A 59 -44.33 -0.82 7.49
N GLY A 60 -44.40 -0.76 8.84
CA GLY A 60 -43.78 -1.69 9.80
C GLY A 60 -42.88 -0.98 10.84
N VAL A 61 -43.41 -0.24 11.82
CA VAL A 61 -43.74 -0.69 13.20
C VAL A 61 -42.55 -1.31 13.95
N GLY A 62 -42.13 -0.66 15.05
CA GLY A 62 -41.12 -1.21 15.97
C GLY A 62 -40.49 -0.19 16.91
N SER A 63 -41.30 0.60 17.63
CA SER A 63 -40.84 1.48 18.72
C SER A 63 -40.63 0.68 20.01
N GLN A 64 -39.44 0.72 20.60
CA GLN A 64 -39.22 0.35 22.00
C GLN A 64 -38.42 1.44 22.72
N ALA A 65 -39.15 2.16 23.56
CA ALA A 65 -38.68 3.18 24.47
C ALA A 65 -38.36 2.56 25.84
N TRP A 66 -37.28 3.01 26.47
CA TRP A 66 -36.90 2.68 27.84
C TRP A 66 -37.58 3.63 28.82
N PRO A 67 -38.19 3.16 29.93
CA PRO A 67 -38.86 4.04 30.88
C PRO A 67 -37.91 4.59 31.93
N ARG A 68 -38.19 5.84 32.33
CA ARG A 68 -37.76 6.49 33.58
C ARG A 68 -38.87 6.40 34.62
N GLY A 69 -38.47 6.34 35.89
CA GLY A 69 -39.34 6.46 37.08
C GLY A 69 -39.11 5.28 38.03
N ALA A 70 -39.11 5.39 39.34
CA ALA A 70 -39.27 6.50 40.27
C ALA A 70 -38.83 5.97 41.66
N GLN A 71 -38.63 6.90 42.59
CA GLN A 71 -38.36 6.68 44.03
C GLN A 71 -39.46 5.84 44.72
N PRO A 72 -39.19 5.35 45.93
CA PRO A 72 -40.03 5.85 47.02
C PRO A 72 -39.23 6.22 48.29
N GLU A 73 -39.60 7.37 48.86
CA GLU A 73 -39.46 7.67 50.28
C GLU A 73 -40.32 6.71 51.10
N THR A 74 -39.84 6.29 52.28
CA THR A 74 -40.67 6.28 53.50
C THR A 74 -39.78 6.50 54.73
N ASN A 75 -40.31 7.36 55.59
CA ASN A 75 -39.79 7.82 56.87
C ASN A 75 -40.45 6.98 57.97
N HIS A 76 -39.74 6.58 59.04
CA HIS A 76 -40.24 6.72 60.43
C HIS A 76 -39.32 6.16 61.53
N HIS A 77 -39.16 7.04 62.54
CA HIS A 77 -39.22 6.84 64.00
C HIS A 77 -37.96 6.70 64.88
N HIS A 78 -37.77 7.78 65.65
CA HIS A 78 -37.30 7.93 67.04
C HIS A 78 -36.87 6.69 67.85
N ARG A 79 -35.72 6.82 68.54
CA ARG A 79 -35.68 7.02 70.02
C ARG A 79 -34.30 7.50 70.51
N LYS A 80 -34.33 8.51 71.40
CA LYS A 80 -33.22 9.01 72.24
C LYS A 80 -32.70 7.94 73.22
N THR A 81 -31.39 7.99 73.51
CA THR A 81 -30.86 7.93 74.89
C THR A 81 -29.50 8.63 74.99
N ASP A 82 -29.39 9.49 76.00
CA ASP A 82 -28.20 10.17 76.51
C ASP A 82 -27.05 9.23 76.89
N GLN A 83 -25.79 9.71 76.78
CA GLN A 83 -24.91 9.93 77.94
C GLN A 83 -23.51 10.41 77.53
N MET A 84 -23.12 11.57 78.12
CA MET A 84 -21.82 11.92 78.70
C MET A 84 -20.53 11.30 78.11
N ARG A 85 -19.56 12.13 77.69
CA ARG A 85 -18.49 12.67 78.57
C ARG A 85 -17.35 13.32 77.77
N SER A 86 -16.92 14.51 78.25
CA SER A 86 -15.60 15.15 78.15
C SER A 86 -14.99 15.53 76.80
N SER A 87 -15.00 16.84 76.52
CA SER A 87 -13.97 17.55 75.75
C SER A 87 -12.60 17.52 76.44
N PRO A 88 -11.51 17.57 75.67
CA PRO A 88 -10.26 18.22 76.11
C PRO A 88 -9.89 19.43 75.22
N PRO A 89 -9.02 20.33 75.73
CA PRO A 89 -8.88 21.70 75.25
C PRO A 89 -7.95 21.84 74.04
N ALA A 90 -8.17 22.92 73.29
CA ALA A 90 -7.26 23.42 72.27
C ALA A 90 -5.91 23.85 72.88
N PRO A 91 -4.77 23.52 72.25
CA PRO A 91 -3.54 24.26 72.47
C PRO A 91 -3.31 25.26 71.33
N ALA A 92 -3.31 26.53 71.73
CA ALA A 92 -2.38 27.58 71.38
C ALA A 92 -1.69 27.55 69.99
N SER A 93 -1.96 28.63 69.25
CA SER A 93 -1.13 29.24 68.21
C SER A 93 0.37 29.28 68.53
N ALA A 94 1.19 28.72 67.63
CA ALA A 94 2.62 28.99 67.49
C ALA A 94 3.09 28.63 66.04
N PRO A 95 4.24 29.12 65.56
CA PRO A 95 4.35 30.14 64.53
C PRO A 95 4.47 29.59 63.10
N VAL A 96 3.94 30.35 62.14
CA VAL A 96 4.29 30.25 60.71
C VAL A 96 5.74 30.69 60.58
N ASN A 97 6.68 29.77 60.37
CA ASN A 97 7.95 29.97 59.66
C ASN A 97 8.69 28.64 59.56
N GLY A 98 8.54 28.00 58.41
CA GLY A 98 9.30 26.82 58.00
C GLY A 98 9.09 26.71 56.51
N ALA A 99 10.08 27.14 55.75
CA ALA A 99 10.11 27.06 54.30
C ALA A 99 10.13 25.59 53.87
N ASP A 100 8.99 24.92 53.91
CA ASP A 100 8.73 23.75 53.08
C ASP A 100 8.37 24.27 51.69
N THR A 101 9.36 24.88 51.03
CA THR A 101 9.38 24.86 49.59
C THR A 101 9.51 23.39 49.22
N VAL A 102 8.37 22.73 49.06
CA VAL A 102 8.27 21.62 48.11
C VAL A 102 9.03 22.13 46.90
N PRO A 103 10.18 21.54 46.51
CA PRO A 103 10.72 21.88 45.22
C PRO A 103 9.57 21.52 44.29
N LEU A 104 8.93 22.53 43.69
CA LEU A 104 8.27 22.34 42.42
C LEU A 104 9.37 21.70 41.63
N ALA A 105 9.33 20.37 41.54
CA ALA A 105 10.13 19.60 40.63
C ALA A 105 10.00 20.42 39.38
N GLU A 106 11.11 21.04 38.97
CA GLU A 106 11.16 21.77 37.73
C GLU A 106 10.57 20.78 36.75
N GLN A 107 9.32 21.03 36.37
CA GLN A 107 8.74 20.43 35.21
C GLN A 107 9.47 21.18 34.11
N THR A 108 10.76 20.86 33.94
CA THR A 108 11.50 21.10 32.72
C THR A 108 10.51 20.64 31.67
N PRO A 109 9.92 21.56 30.87
CA PRO A 109 8.78 21.23 30.04
C PRO A 109 9.24 20.04 29.22
N ALA A 110 8.65 18.88 29.54
CA ALA A 110 9.17 17.60 29.13
C ALA A 110 9.27 17.68 27.62
N ALA A 111 10.49 17.86 27.09
CA ALA A 111 10.73 18.03 25.67
C ALA A 111 9.97 16.90 25.00
N ALA A 112 8.89 17.26 24.29
CA ALA A 112 7.77 16.36 24.02
C ALA A 112 8.30 15.00 23.59
N ARG A 113 8.27 14.01 24.50
CA ARG A 113 8.90 12.71 24.25
C ARG A 113 8.15 12.08 23.08
N VAL A 114 8.77 12.10 21.91
CA VAL A 114 8.20 11.53 20.71
C VAL A 114 8.07 10.03 20.93
N LEU A 115 6.85 9.58 21.20
CA LEU A 115 6.59 8.18 21.54
C LEU A 115 6.86 7.27 20.33
N PRO A 116 7.68 6.21 20.51
CA PRO A 116 7.98 5.28 19.43
C PRO A 116 6.74 4.50 19.01
N LEU A 117 6.69 4.10 17.74
CA LEU A 117 5.62 3.23 17.26
C LEU A 117 5.75 1.83 17.85
N PRO A 118 4.62 1.11 18.04
CA PRO A 118 4.64 -0.30 18.44
C PRO A 118 5.63 -1.10 17.57
N LYS A 119 6.41 -1.99 18.19
CA LYS A 119 7.46 -2.77 17.51
C LYS A 119 6.91 -3.47 16.25
N ALA A 120 5.71 -4.05 16.34
CA ALA A 120 5.04 -4.70 15.21
C ALA A 120 4.82 -3.76 14.01
N MET A 121 4.37 -2.51 14.23
CA MET A 121 4.17 -1.54 13.14
C MET A 121 5.48 -1.14 12.47
N ARG A 122 6.57 -1.05 13.24
CA ARG A 122 7.92 -0.78 12.70
C ARG A 122 8.41 -1.95 11.86
N VAL A 123 8.33 -3.16 12.39
CA VAL A 123 8.74 -4.37 11.67
C VAL A 123 7.97 -4.51 10.36
N LEU A 124 6.64 -4.37 10.39
CA LEU A 124 5.82 -4.41 9.18
C LEU A 124 6.23 -3.32 8.17
N HIS A 125 6.54 -2.11 8.65
CA HIS A 125 7.01 -1.06 7.76
C HIS A 125 8.32 -1.40 7.06
N TRP A 126 9.34 -1.85 7.78
CA TRP A 126 10.62 -2.18 7.19
C TRP A 126 10.55 -3.42 6.29
N LEU A 127 9.73 -4.40 6.64
CA LEU A 127 9.46 -5.54 5.77
C LEU A 127 8.79 -5.09 4.47
N THR A 128 7.81 -4.18 4.53
CA THR A 128 7.20 -3.60 3.33
C THR A 128 8.24 -2.87 2.48
N VAL A 129 9.07 -2.02 3.09
CA VAL A 129 10.11 -1.26 2.38
C VAL A 129 11.08 -2.22 1.68
N LEU A 130 11.54 -3.27 2.37
CA LEU A 130 12.41 -4.29 1.80
C LEU A 130 11.74 -4.99 0.61
N CYS A 131 10.49 -5.44 0.75
CA CYS A 131 9.78 -6.12 -0.33
C CYS A 131 9.56 -5.21 -1.55
N LEU A 132 9.23 -3.93 -1.30
CA LEU A 132 9.04 -2.95 -2.36
C LEU A 132 10.35 -2.67 -3.10
N ALA A 133 11.46 -2.50 -2.37
CA ALA A 133 12.80 -2.33 -2.95
C ALA A 133 13.19 -3.55 -3.79
N MET A 134 13.03 -4.77 -3.25
CA MET A 134 13.30 -6.01 -3.98
C MET A 134 12.46 -6.12 -5.25
N ALA A 135 11.15 -5.86 -5.18
CA ALA A 135 10.27 -5.90 -6.34
C ALA A 135 10.73 -4.90 -7.43
N ALA A 136 11.05 -3.66 -7.05
CA ALA A 136 11.53 -2.63 -7.97
C ALA A 136 12.89 -3.01 -8.59
N THR A 137 13.85 -3.45 -7.77
CA THR A 137 15.18 -3.86 -8.25
C THR A 137 15.10 -5.03 -9.22
N LEU A 138 14.29 -6.06 -8.94
CA LEU A 138 14.17 -7.24 -9.79
C LEU A 138 13.60 -6.90 -11.17
N ILE A 139 12.60 -6.02 -11.25
CA ILE A 139 12.01 -5.65 -12.55
C ILE A 139 12.91 -4.71 -13.35
N LEU A 140 13.64 -3.82 -12.69
CA LEU A 140 14.62 -2.96 -13.35
C LEU A 140 15.82 -3.76 -13.86
N LEU A 141 16.35 -4.70 -13.06
CA LEU A 141 17.41 -5.62 -13.51
C LEU A 141 16.96 -6.50 -14.67
N ARG A 142 15.69 -6.91 -14.69
CA ARG A 142 15.14 -7.67 -15.82
C ARG A 142 15.21 -6.88 -17.13
N ALA A 143 15.15 -5.54 -17.10
CA ALA A 143 15.24 -4.73 -18.31
C ALA A 143 16.66 -4.75 -18.90
N GLU A 144 17.67 -4.69 -18.03
CA GLU A 144 19.09 -4.57 -18.41
C GLU A 144 19.76 -5.92 -18.71
N LEU A 145 19.25 -7.02 -18.15
CA LEU A 145 19.87 -8.34 -18.28
C LEU A 145 19.27 -9.17 -19.42
N ASP A 146 20.18 -9.78 -20.18
CA ASP A 146 19.85 -10.76 -21.22
C ASP A 146 19.74 -12.18 -20.67
N GLY A 147 19.09 -13.05 -21.46
CA GLY A 147 18.90 -14.45 -21.11
C GLY A 147 17.47 -14.77 -20.69
N ARG A 148 16.82 -15.66 -21.46
CA ARG A 148 15.40 -16.00 -21.26
C ARG A 148 15.11 -16.53 -19.87
N ALA A 149 15.91 -17.49 -19.39
CA ALA A 149 15.70 -18.12 -18.08
C ALA A 149 15.86 -17.11 -16.93
N LEU A 150 16.92 -16.30 -16.96
CA LEU A 150 17.18 -15.28 -15.94
C LEU A 150 16.07 -14.23 -15.89
N ARG A 151 15.62 -13.72 -17.05
CA ARG A 151 14.52 -12.75 -17.13
C ARG A 151 13.19 -13.29 -16.62
N GLN A 152 12.93 -14.59 -16.78
CA GLN A 152 11.75 -15.24 -16.20
C GLN A 152 11.88 -15.38 -14.68
N TRP A 153 13.05 -15.78 -14.20
CA TRP A 153 13.32 -15.87 -12.76
C TRP A 153 13.17 -14.51 -12.05
N LEU A 154 13.71 -13.44 -12.64
CA LEU A 154 13.56 -12.07 -12.13
C LEU A 154 12.10 -11.61 -12.11
N LEU A 155 11.33 -11.93 -13.17
CA LEU A 155 9.90 -11.62 -13.23
C LEU A 155 9.11 -12.36 -12.16
N GLU A 156 9.44 -13.63 -11.93
CA GLU A 156 8.77 -14.44 -10.92
C GLU A 156 9.07 -13.94 -9.51
N GLY A 157 10.33 -13.55 -9.26
CA GLY A 157 10.70 -12.85 -8.02
C GLY A 157 9.92 -11.56 -7.83
N HIS A 158 9.80 -10.71 -8.86
CA HIS A 158 9.02 -9.48 -8.81
C HIS A 158 7.55 -9.75 -8.41
N ARG A 159 6.92 -10.79 -8.99
CA ARG A 159 5.55 -11.20 -8.63
C ARG A 159 5.43 -11.64 -7.18
N HIS A 160 6.34 -12.48 -6.71
CA HIS A 160 6.34 -12.95 -5.32
C HIS A 160 6.48 -11.80 -4.32
N PHE A 161 7.42 -10.88 -4.54
CA PHE A 161 7.59 -9.71 -3.69
C PHE A 161 6.41 -8.73 -3.79
N GLY A 162 5.81 -8.56 -4.98
CA GLY A 162 4.59 -7.78 -5.16
C GLY A 162 3.41 -8.32 -4.36
N LEU A 163 3.18 -9.64 -4.40
CA LEU A 163 2.16 -10.29 -3.58
C LEU A 163 2.47 -10.23 -2.08
N LEU A 164 3.75 -10.33 -1.70
CA LEU A 164 4.16 -10.16 -0.31
C LEU A 164 3.88 -8.74 0.20
N VAL A 165 4.08 -7.71 -0.64
CA VAL A 165 3.66 -6.33 -0.33
C VAL A 165 2.15 -6.26 -0.08
N LEU A 166 1.33 -6.92 -0.90
CA LEU A 166 -0.13 -6.97 -0.70
C LEU A 166 -0.52 -7.60 0.65
N VAL A 167 0.12 -8.72 1.02
CA VAL A 167 -0.12 -9.38 2.32
C VAL A 167 0.32 -8.49 3.48
N LEU A 168 1.52 -7.90 3.40
CA LEU A 168 2.04 -7.00 4.43
C LEU A 168 1.20 -5.73 4.57
N PHE A 169 0.69 -5.20 3.45
CA PHE A 169 -0.24 -4.08 3.44
C PHE A 169 -1.53 -4.43 4.19
N ALA A 170 -2.15 -5.57 3.88
CA ALA A 170 -3.36 -6.03 4.57
C ALA A 170 -3.14 -6.18 6.07
N LEU A 171 -2.02 -6.80 6.48
CA LEU A 171 -1.65 -6.94 7.90
C LEU A 171 -1.43 -5.58 8.57
N ARG A 172 -0.76 -4.65 7.88
CA ARG A 172 -0.51 -3.30 8.40
C ARG A 172 -1.80 -2.50 8.58
N VAL A 173 -2.71 -2.55 7.60
CA VAL A 173 -4.02 -1.90 7.68
C VAL A 173 -4.84 -2.54 8.81
N GLY A 174 -4.89 -3.87 8.88
CA GLY A 174 -5.57 -4.60 9.96
C GLY A 174 -5.06 -4.21 11.34
N LEU A 175 -3.74 -4.15 11.53
CA LEU A 175 -3.13 -3.70 12.79
C LEU A 175 -3.45 -2.23 13.09
N ARG A 176 -3.41 -1.36 12.08
CA ARG A 176 -3.74 0.06 12.25
C ARG A 176 -5.20 0.26 12.68
N LEU A 177 -6.14 -0.49 12.10
CA LEU A 177 -7.56 -0.45 12.44
C LEU A 177 -7.83 -0.98 13.86
N ARG A 178 -7.09 -2.02 14.29
CA ARG A 178 -7.17 -2.56 15.66
C ARG A 178 -6.67 -1.56 16.70
N LEU A 179 -5.57 -0.88 16.42
CA LEU A 179 -4.92 -0.01 17.41
C LEU A 179 -5.65 1.32 17.66
N ARG A 180 -6.57 1.75 16.77
CA ARG A 180 -7.46 2.95 16.80
C ARG A 180 -6.83 4.32 17.15
N ARG A 181 -5.91 4.42 18.11
CA ARG A 181 -5.12 5.60 18.49
C ARG A 181 -3.64 5.27 18.45
N LEU A 182 -2.94 5.75 17.44
CA LEU A 182 -1.47 5.79 17.45
C LEU A 182 -1.01 7.00 18.27
N PRO A 183 0.16 6.93 18.93
CA PRO A 183 0.67 8.07 19.67
C PRO A 183 0.82 9.29 18.73
N PRO A 184 0.43 10.50 19.18
CA PRO A 184 0.48 11.69 18.35
C PRO A 184 1.91 11.95 17.85
N GLY A 185 2.03 12.49 16.63
CA GLY A 185 3.31 12.93 16.09
C GLY A 185 3.77 14.26 16.67
N PRO A 186 4.98 14.72 16.30
CA PRO A 186 5.44 16.07 16.62
C PRO A 186 4.43 17.13 16.16
N PRO A 187 4.33 18.27 16.86
CA PRO A 187 3.48 19.37 16.42
C PRO A 187 3.92 19.84 15.03
N ALA A 188 2.97 19.96 14.12
CA ALA A 188 3.20 20.34 12.73
C ALA A 188 2.11 21.32 12.26
N SER A 189 2.47 22.23 11.36
CA SER A 189 1.52 23.18 10.76
C SER A 189 0.41 22.44 10.01
N LEU A 190 -0.77 23.07 9.91
CA LEU A 190 -1.92 22.47 9.23
C LEU A 190 -1.60 22.05 7.78
N PRO A 191 -0.93 22.87 6.95
CA PRO A 191 -0.56 22.46 5.59
C PRO A 191 0.35 21.22 5.57
N MET A 192 1.32 21.15 6.49
CA MET A 192 2.24 20.01 6.59
C MET A 192 1.51 18.73 7.00
N ARG A 193 0.54 18.82 7.92
CA ARG A 193 -0.31 17.69 8.31
C ARG A 193 -1.18 17.20 7.15
N LEU A 194 -1.76 18.12 6.37
CA LEU A 194 -2.56 17.76 5.19
C LEU A 194 -1.70 17.09 4.11
N ALA A 195 -0.54 17.66 3.79
CA ALA A 195 0.40 17.10 2.81
C ALA A 195 0.88 15.70 3.23
N ALA A 196 1.23 15.52 4.51
CA ALA A 196 1.58 14.22 5.05
C ALA A 196 0.41 13.23 4.94
N GLY A 197 -0.81 13.65 5.29
CA GLY A 197 -2.02 12.82 5.17
C GLY A 197 -2.29 12.39 3.73
N ALA A 198 -2.24 13.33 2.79
CA ALA A 198 -2.45 13.07 1.36
C ALA A 198 -1.39 12.13 0.78
N THR A 199 -0.11 12.34 1.11
CA THR A 199 1.00 11.46 0.67
C THR A 199 0.80 10.04 1.19
N HIS A 200 0.45 9.88 2.48
CA HIS A 200 0.19 8.55 3.04
C HIS A 200 -1.02 7.89 2.39
N LEU A 201 -2.11 8.62 2.14
CA LEU A 201 -3.30 8.09 1.50
C LEU A 201 -3.00 7.63 0.06
N ALA A 202 -2.28 8.45 -0.71
CA ALA A 202 -1.87 8.12 -2.07
C ALA A 202 -0.95 6.89 -2.11
N MET A 203 0.05 6.83 -1.23
CA MET A 203 0.93 5.66 -1.13
C MET A 203 0.17 4.40 -0.73
N TYR A 204 -0.80 4.48 0.19
CA TYR A 204 -1.63 3.32 0.57
C TYR A 204 -2.49 2.84 -0.61
N GLY A 205 -3.09 3.78 -1.35
CA GLY A 205 -3.86 3.47 -2.55
C GLY A 205 -3.01 2.75 -3.59
N LEU A 206 -1.83 3.28 -3.90
CA LEU A 206 -0.92 2.70 -4.89
C LEU A 206 -0.32 1.36 -4.44
N MET A 207 0.03 1.22 -3.17
CA MET A 207 0.53 -0.05 -2.62
C MET A 207 -0.50 -1.18 -2.70
N LEU A 208 -1.79 -0.86 -2.63
CA LEU A 208 -2.87 -1.81 -2.85
C LEU A 208 -3.10 -2.05 -4.36
N ALA A 209 -3.16 -0.98 -5.14
CA ALA A 209 -3.53 -1.05 -6.56
C ALA A 209 -2.47 -1.77 -7.40
N LEU A 210 -1.18 -1.51 -7.18
CA LEU A 210 -0.09 -2.10 -7.96
C LEU A 210 -0.08 -3.64 -7.99
N PRO A 211 -0.07 -4.35 -6.85
CA PRO A 211 -0.07 -5.81 -6.87
C PRO A 211 -1.38 -6.38 -7.45
N LEU A 212 -2.52 -5.71 -7.26
CA LEU A 212 -3.79 -6.11 -7.88
C LEU A 212 -3.73 -5.93 -9.41
N LEU A 213 -3.22 -4.79 -9.89
CA LEU A 213 -2.99 -4.56 -11.32
C LEU A 213 -2.03 -5.60 -11.90
N GLY A 214 -0.95 -5.95 -11.21
CA GLY A 214 0.01 -6.95 -11.68
C GLY A 214 -0.54 -8.38 -11.71
N TRP A 215 -1.41 -8.73 -10.75
CA TRP A 215 -2.12 -10.01 -10.75
C TRP A 215 -3.17 -10.06 -11.86
N SER A 216 -3.97 -9.02 -12.03
CA SER A 216 -4.92 -8.91 -13.15
C SER A 216 -4.21 -8.94 -14.50
N LEU A 217 -3.07 -8.25 -14.63
CA LEU A 217 -2.23 -8.25 -15.83
C LEU A 217 -1.76 -9.67 -16.20
N SER A 218 -1.27 -10.42 -15.21
CA SER A 218 -0.85 -11.81 -15.44
C SER A 218 -2.04 -12.69 -15.83
N SER A 219 -3.20 -12.48 -15.22
CA SER A 219 -4.44 -13.19 -15.54
C SER A 219 -4.93 -12.90 -16.97
N ALA A 220 -4.88 -11.63 -17.39
CA ALA A 220 -5.27 -11.18 -18.73
C ALA A 220 -4.41 -11.80 -19.83
N TYR A 221 -3.10 -11.99 -19.58
CA TYR A 221 -2.23 -12.74 -20.50
C TYR A 221 -2.33 -14.27 -20.36
N GLY A 222 -3.34 -14.79 -19.65
CA GLY A 222 -3.54 -16.23 -19.45
C GLY A 222 -2.43 -16.91 -18.63
N LYS A 223 -1.65 -16.14 -17.85
CA LYS A 223 -0.56 -16.67 -17.03
C LYS A 223 -1.07 -16.94 -15.62
N GLN A 224 -0.95 -18.19 -15.20
CA GLN A 224 -1.25 -18.58 -13.83
C GLN A 224 -0.23 -17.95 -12.87
N VAL A 225 -0.74 -17.23 -11.87
CA VAL A 225 0.07 -16.66 -10.79
C VAL A 225 0.08 -17.69 -9.65
N SER A 226 1.26 -18.00 -9.14
CA SER A 226 1.41 -18.84 -7.95
C SER A 226 2.06 -18.03 -6.83
N PHE A 227 1.62 -18.26 -5.60
CA PHE A 227 2.20 -17.66 -4.41
C PHE A 227 2.73 -18.76 -3.51
N PHE A 228 4.06 -18.89 -3.42
CA PHE A 228 4.73 -19.95 -2.65
C PHE A 228 4.20 -21.37 -2.97
N GLY A 229 4.01 -21.66 -4.27
CA GLY A 229 3.51 -22.96 -4.73
C GLY A 229 2.00 -23.13 -4.70
N VAL A 230 1.25 -22.18 -4.14
CA VAL A 230 -0.22 -22.19 -4.19
C VAL A 230 -0.68 -21.43 -5.42
N PRO A 231 -1.40 -22.07 -6.37
CA PRO A 231 -1.96 -21.36 -7.52
C PRO A 231 -3.08 -20.42 -7.06
N LEU A 232 -3.01 -19.17 -7.50
CA LEU A 232 -4.04 -18.18 -7.24
C LEU A 232 -5.07 -18.15 -8.38
N PRO A 233 -6.36 -17.88 -8.09
CA PRO A 233 -7.36 -17.76 -9.13
C PRO A 233 -7.06 -16.57 -10.05
N ALA A 234 -7.48 -16.68 -11.31
CA ALA A 234 -7.42 -15.55 -12.23
C ALA A 234 -8.41 -14.47 -11.78
N LEU A 235 -7.98 -13.21 -11.73
CA LEU A 235 -8.85 -12.09 -11.36
C LEU A 235 -9.72 -11.61 -12.53
N VAL A 236 -9.23 -11.81 -13.76
CA VAL A 236 -9.89 -11.46 -15.01
C VAL A 236 -9.71 -12.59 -16.02
N ALA A 237 -10.61 -12.68 -16.99
CA ALA A 237 -10.48 -13.62 -18.09
C ALA A 237 -9.30 -13.23 -19.01
N PRO A 238 -8.73 -14.19 -19.76
CA PRO A 238 -7.68 -13.87 -20.73
C PRO A 238 -8.19 -12.93 -21.83
N ASP A 239 -7.52 -11.79 -21.96
CA ASP A 239 -7.81 -10.72 -22.91
C ASP A 239 -6.52 -9.90 -23.11
N GLY A 240 -5.99 -9.92 -24.34
CA GLY A 240 -4.72 -9.25 -24.68
C GLY A 240 -4.80 -7.73 -24.61
N ASP A 241 -5.91 -7.13 -25.06
CA ASP A 241 -6.10 -5.69 -25.10
C ASP A 241 -6.25 -5.12 -23.67
N LEU A 242 -6.96 -5.87 -22.82
CA LEU A 242 -7.02 -5.58 -21.39
C LEU A 242 -5.64 -5.73 -20.74
N GLY A 243 -4.86 -6.74 -21.15
CA GLY A 243 -3.48 -6.95 -20.70
C GLY A 243 -2.60 -5.73 -20.98
N ASP A 244 -2.60 -5.22 -22.21
CA ASP A 244 -1.80 -4.05 -22.59
C ASP A 244 -2.21 -2.78 -21.81
N THR A 245 -3.52 -2.61 -21.62
CA THR A 245 -4.08 -1.51 -20.80
C THR A 245 -3.62 -1.61 -19.34
N LEU A 246 -3.76 -2.79 -18.72
CA LEU A 246 -3.34 -3.05 -17.34
C LEU A 246 -1.82 -2.89 -17.18
N GLY A 247 -1.03 -3.26 -18.19
CA GLY A 247 0.41 -3.05 -18.21
C GLY A 247 0.78 -1.57 -18.16
N THR A 248 0.09 -0.74 -18.94
CA THR A 248 0.27 0.72 -18.93
C THR A 248 -0.09 1.32 -17.57
N TRP A 249 -1.25 0.95 -17.01
CA TRP A 249 -1.66 1.41 -15.68
C TRP A 249 -0.69 0.97 -14.59
N HIS A 250 -0.23 -0.28 -14.63
CA HIS A 250 0.73 -0.81 -13.66
C HIS A 250 2.06 -0.06 -13.73
N LEU A 251 2.59 0.19 -14.94
CA LEU A 251 3.83 0.95 -15.14
C LEU A 251 3.71 2.39 -14.62
N ASN A 252 2.64 3.09 -15.01
CA ASN A 252 2.40 4.48 -14.58
C ASN A 252 2.22 4.57 -13.06
N ALA A 253 1.46 3.63 -12.47
CA ALA A 253 1.29 3.56 -11.02
C ALA A 253 2.62 3.26 -10.30
N ALA A 254 3.52 2.47 -10.91
CA ALA A 254 4.82 2.14 -10.32
C ALA A 254 5.72 3.37 -10.27
N TRP A 255 5.77 4.15 -11.35
CA TRP A 255 6.48 5.43 -11.38
C TRP A 255 5.90 6.45 -10.41
N ALA A 256 4.56 6.55 -10.32
CA ALA A 256 3.90 7.41 -9.36
C ALA A 256 4.23 7.02 -7.91
N LEU A 257 4.23 5.72 -7.59
CA LEU A 257 4.62 5.24 -6.27
C LEU A 257 6.09 5.53 -5.97
N LEU A 258 6.99 5.31 -6.95
CA LEU A 258 8.42 5.60 -6.78
C LEU A 258 8.65 7.09 -6.47
N ALA A 259 8.00 7.99 -7.21
CA ALA A 259 8.08 9.43 -6.95
C ALA A 259 7.59 9.79 -5.54
N LEU A 260 6.47 9.22 -5.10
CA LEU A 260 5.96 9.43 -3.73
C LEU A 260 6.86 8.84 -2.66
N VAL A 261 7.50 7.69 -2.90
CA VAL A 261 8.49 7.11 -1.98
C VAL A 261 9.70 8.03 -1.85
N LEU A 262 10.22 8.58 -2.96
CA LEU A 262 11.33 9.54 -2.92
C LEU A 262 10.94 10.82 -2.17
N LEU A 263 9.74 11.36 -2.45
CA LEU A 263 9.20 12.50 -1.71
C LEU A 263 9.08 12.20 -0.21
N HIS A 264 8.59 11.02 0.15
CA HIS A 264 8.46 10.58 1.54
C HIS A 264 9.82 10.48 2.24
N ILE A 265 10.82 9.90 1.58
CA ILE A 265 12.19 9.82 2.11
C ILE A 265 12.78 11.22 2.27
N GLY A 266 12.62 12.08 1.26
CA GLY A 266 13.08 13.48 1.31
C GLY A 266 12.45 14.25 2.46
N ALA A 267 11.13 14.12 2.67
CA ALA A 267 10.44 14.70 3.80
C ALA A 267 10.98 14.14 5.14
N ALA A 268 11.16 12.82 5.26
CA ALA A 268 11.70 12.21 6.47
C ALA A 268 13.12 12.70 6.80
N LEU A 269 13.96 12.90 5.78
CA LEU A 269 15.30 13.48 5.93
C LEU A 269 15.23 14.96 6.29
N TRP A 270 14.34 15.74 5.69
CA TRP A 270 14.12 17.14 6.05
C TRP A 270 13.72 17.29 7.52
N HIS A 271 12.78 16.45 7.98
CA HIS A 271 12.39 16.38 9.39
C HIS A 271 13.56 15.99 10.30
N HIS A 272 14.42 15.08 9.85
CA HIS A 272 15.56 14.62 10.65
C HIS A 272 16.70 15.64 10.73
N LEU A 273 17.08 16.24 9.61
CA LEU A 273 18.28 17.08 9.47
C LEU A 273 18.00 18.55 9.80
N VAL A 274 16.86 19.07 9.34
CA VAL A 274 16.49 20.49 9.47
C VAL A 274 15.62 20.73 10.70
N LEU A 275 14.46 20.07 10.79
CA LEU A 275 13.54 20.28 11.93
C LEU A 275 14.02 19.59 13.22
N ARG A 276 14.82 18.53 13.09
CA ARG A 276 15.35 17.71 14.20
C ARG A 276 14.27 17.27 15.20
N ASP A 277 13.07 17.01 14.70
CA ASP A 277 11.86 16.76 15.50
C ASP A 277 11.70 15.31 15.98
N GLY A 278 12.68 14.45 15.68
CA GLY A 278 12.67 13.04 16.07
C GLY A 278 11.65 12.17 15.32
N LEU A 279 10.99 12.66 14.27
CA LEU A 279 9.98 11.90 13.51
C LEU A 279 10.54 10.56 12.98
N LEU A 280 11.75 10.59 12.42
CA LEU A 280 12.42 9.40 11.88
C LEU A 280 12.72 8.35 12.97
N ARG A 281 12.99 8.78 14.21
CA ARG A 281 13.27 7.89 15.35
C ARG A 281 12.06 7.04 15.74
N ARG A 282 10.85 7.41 15.31
CA ARG A 282 9.62 6.64 15.57
C ARG A 282 9.52 5.35 14.77
N VAL A 283 10.15 5.32 13.59
CA VAL A 283 10.10 4.19 12.66
C VAL A 283 11.38 3.36 12.68
N LEU A 284 12.53 3.94 13.04
CA LEU A 284 13.81 3.23 13.10
C LEU A 284 13.78 2.02 14.08
N PRO A 285 14.45 0.90 13.72
CA PRO A 285 14.67 -0.22 14.62
C PRO A 285 15.80 0.14 15.60
N GLY A 286 15.45 0.86 16.67
CA GLY A 286 16.36 1.16 17.78
C GLY A 286 16.05 0.32 19.02
N LYS A 287 17.11 -0.08 19.75
CA LYS A 287 16.99 -0.57 21.13
C LYS A 287 16.54 0.61 22.00
N HIS A 288 15.34 0.52 22.57
CA HIS A 288 14.98 1.37 23.70
C HIS A 288 15.61 0.68 24.91
N ALA A 289 16.78 1.19 25.33
CA ALA A 289 17.30 0.97 26.68
C ALA A 289 16.61 1.98 27.60
#